data_AF-A0A2A5GSX7-F1
#
_entry.id   AF-A0A2A5GSX7-F1
#
_cell.length_a   1.000
_cell.length_b   1.000
_cell.length_c   1.000
_cell.angle_alpha   90.00
_cell.angle_beta   90.00
_cell.angle_gamma   90.00
#
_symmetry.space_group_name_H-M   'P 1'
#
loop_
_entity.id
_entity.type
_entity.pdbx_description
1 polymer ?
#
loop_
_entity_poly.entity_id
_entity_poly.type
_entity_poly.pdbx_seq_one_letter_code
_entity_poly.pdbx_strand_id
1 'polypeptide(L)'
;MKKSILLSILALGILISCKEEKKQLEEPTQMEQVLAVHDEVMPQMGTISKLVGELNGLADSTETGLKYETAKRDLQAAHKTMMDWMQGFGDRFDSDEILNGKELTEEKQKWLNEEEKKVNALQEEINSSIKRAEALLGKE
;
A
#
# COMPACT_ATOMS: atom_id res chain seq x y z
N MET A 1 -8.37 -67.42 45.92
CA MET A 1 -8.62 -66.29 46.85
C MET A 1 -8.23 -65.00 46.16
N LYS A 2 -9.18 -64.04 46.06
CA LYS A 2 -9.00 -62.57 45.91
C LYS A 2 -8.34 -62.09 44.59
N LYS A 3 -9.11 -61.53 43.63
CA LYS A 3 -9.41 -60.06 43.44
C LYS A 3 -8.13 -59.30 43.02
N SER A 4 -8.00 -58.55 41.92
CA SER A 4 -8.93 -57.74 41.12
C SER A 4 -8.30 -57.33 39.77
N ILE A 5 -9.14 -57.23 38.72
CA ILE A 5 -9.32 -56.10 37.78
C ILE A 5 -8.14 -55.14 37.56
N LEU A 6 -7.71 -54.95 36.30
CA LEU A 6 -7.58 -53.61 35.72
C LEU A 6 -7.64 -53.65 34.17
N LEU A 7 -8.63 -52.93 33.63
CA LEU A 7 -8.71 -52.45 32.25
C LEU A 7 -7.58 -51.45 32.00
N SER A 8 -6.93 -51.47 30.83
CA SER A 8 -6.33 -50.26 30.28
C SER A 8 -6.17 -50.33 28.76
N ILE A 9 -6.91 -49.42 28.14
CA ILE A 9 -6.91 -49.03 26.73
C ILE A 9 -5.58 -48.30 26.44
N LEU A 10 -4.89 -48.66 25.35
CA LEU A 10 -3.85 -47.81 24.79
C LEU A 10 -4.18 -47.53 23.32
N ALA A 11 -4.95 -46.45 23.13
CA ALA A 11 -5.07 -45.77 21.86
C ALA A 11 -3.75 -45.06 21.57
N LEU A 12 -3.03 -45.52 20.55
CA LEU A 12 -1.84 -44.84 20.06
C LEU A 12 -2.29 -43.64 19.22
N GLY A 13 -2.34 -42.47 19.87
CA GLY A 13 -2.60 -41.19 19.22
C GLY A 13 -1.49 -40.85 18.24
N ILE A 14 -1.88 -40.61 16.99
CA ILE A 14 -1.04 -40.06 15.93
C ILE A 14 -0.68 -38.63 16.33
N LEU A 15 0.57 -38.38 16.70
CA LEU A 15 1.09 -37.03 16.85
C LEU A 15 1.43 -36.47 15.47
N ILE A 16 0.45 -35.85 14.81
CA ILE A 16 0.71 -34.88 13.75
C ILE A 16 1.17 -33.60 14.47
N SER A 17 2.47 -33.45 14.68
CA SER A 17 3.06 -32.18 15.08
C SER A 17 3.28 -31.32 13.84
N CYS A 18 2.19 -30.85 13.21
CA CYS A 18 2.25 -29.66 12.37
C CYS A 18 2.36 -28.47 13.31
N LYS A 19 3.59 -27.99 13.53
CA LYS A 19 3.83 -26.65 14.07
C LYS A 19 3.61 -25.64 12.93
N GLU A 20 2.37 -25.56 12.44
CA GLU A 20 1.90 -24.35 11.76
C GLU A 20 1.60 -23.36 12.87
N GLU A 21 2.49 -22.40 13.05
CA GLU A 21 2.16 -21.15 13.73
C GLU A 21 0.94 -20.58 13.02
N LYS A 22 -0.23 -20.79 13.63
CA LYS A 22 -1.44 -20.08 13.27
C LYS A 22 -1.13 -18.61 13.48
N LYS A 23 -0.77 -17.90 12.39
CA LYS A 23 -1.02 -16.46 12.27
C LYS A 23 -2.50 -16.31 12.61
N GLN A 24 -2.77 -15.89 13.85
CA GLN A 24 -4.08 -15.35 14.17
C GLN A 24 -4.30 -14.22 13.15
N LEU A 25 -5.50 -14.11 12.61
CA LEU A 25 -5.90 -12.93 11.84
C LEU A 25 -5.88 -11.75 12.83
N GLU A 26 -4.70 -11.21 13.09
CA GLU A 26 -4.53 -9.97 13.82
C GLU A 26 -5.02 -8.86 12.89
N GLU A 27 -5.78 -7.92 13.46
CA GLU A 27 -6.18 -6.71 12.74
C GLU A 27 -4.91 -6.00 12.25
N PRO A 28 -4.90 -5.47 11.01
CA PRO A 28 -3.71 -4.83 10.47
C PRO A 28 -3.33 -3.63 11.33
N THR A 29 -2.05 -3.54 11.65
CA THR A 29 -1.46 -2.38 12.32
C THR A 29 -1.59 -1.14 11.44
N GLN A 30 -1.48 0.04 12.04
CA GLN A 30 -1.48 1.29 11.28
C GLN A 30 -0.35 1.35 10.25
N MET A 31 0.83 0.79 10.57
CA MET A 31 1.95 0.69 9.63
C MET A 31 1.53 -0.11 8.38
N GLU A 32 0.92 -1.28 8.57
CA GLU A 32 0.41 -2.11 7.48
C GLU A 32 -0.69 -1.40 6.68
N GLN A 33 -1.57 -0.64 7.34
CA GLN A 33 -2.60 0.16 6.67
C GLN A 33 -2.00 1.25 5.78
N VAL A 34 -0.99 1.98 6.27
CA VAL A 34 -0.28 3.01 5.49
C VAL A 34 0.40 2.40 4.26
N LEU A 35 1.06 1.25 4.43
CA LEU A 35 1.72 0.54 3.33
C LEU A 35 0.71 -0.05 2.35
N ALA A 36 -0.46 -0.50 2.81
CA ALA A 36 -1.52 -0.99 1.93
C ALA A 36 -2.03 0.09 0.98
N VAL A 37 -2.18 1.34 1.44
CA VAL A 37 -2.54 2.48 0.57
C VAL A 37 -1.45 2.75 -0.46
N HIS A 38 -0.17 2.73 -0.06
CA HIS A 38 0.96 2.81 -0.99
C HIS A 38 0.89 1.72 -2.07
N ASP A 39 0.73 0.46 -1.65
CA ASP A 39 0.72 -0.68 -2.56
C ASP A 39 -0.48 -0.64 -3.52
N GLU A 40 -1.63 -0.13 -3.07
CA GLU A 40 -2.83 0.03 -3.89
C GLU A 40 -2.59 0.99 -5.08
N VAL A 41 -1.83 2.06 -4.87
CA VAL A 41 -1.59 3.08 -5.90
C VAL A 41 -0.32 2.81 -6.73
N MET A 42 0.52 1.86 -6.33
CA MET A 42 1.73 1.49 -7.10
C MET A 42 1.44 1.07 -8.56
N PRO A 43 0.41 0.25 -8.87
CA PRO A 43 0.03 -0.05 -10.25
C PRO A 43 -0.31 1.20 -11.07
N GLN A 44 -0.80 2.26 -10.41
CA GLN A 44 -1.23 3.49 -11.07
C GLN A 44 -0.06 4.31 -11.59
N MET A 45 1.16 4.13 -11.08
CA MET A 45 2.36 4.79 -11.62
C MET A 45 2.63 4.39 -13.09
N GLY A 46 2.31 3.14 -13.45
CA GLY A 46 2.34 2.68 -14.84
C GLY A 46 1.27 3.37 -15.69
N THR A 47 0.05 3.51 -15.15
CA THR A 47 -1.04 4.26 -15.80
C THR A 47 -0.69 5.72 -16.02
N ILE A 48 -0.11 6.39 -15.02
CA ILE A 48 0.39 7.77 -15.14
C ILE A 48 1.38 7.87 -16.30
N SER A 49 2.38 7.00 -16.34
CA SER A 49 3.44 7.03 -17.36
C SER A 49 2.87 6.87 -18.77
N LYS A 50 1.89 5.97 -18.94
CA LYS A 50 1.17 5.79 -20.20
C LYS A 50 0.39 7.04 -20.61
N LEU A 51 -0.42 7.59 -19.70
CA LEU A 51 -1.25 8.78 -19.99
C LEU A 51 -0.40 10.01 -20.31
N VAL A 52 0.73 10.20 -19.61
CA VAL A 52 1.71 11.26 -19.93
C VAL A 52 2.21 11.10 -21.37
N GLY A 53 2.56 9.88 -21.79
CA GLY A 53 3.01 9.61 -23.16
C GLY A 53 1.94 9.94 -24.22
N GLU A 54 0.68 9.56 -23.96
CA GLU A 54 -0.45 9.84 -24.85
C GLU A 54 -0.71 11.36 -24.96
N LEU A 55 -0.78 12.07 -23.83
CA LEU A 55 -1.01 13.52 -23.79
C LEU A 55 0.12 14.30 -24.46
N ASN A 56 1.37 13.84 -24.34
CA ASN A 56 2.51 14.51 -24.95
C ASN A 56 2.44 14.52 -26.48
N GLY A 57 1.78 13.55 -27.10
CA GLY A 57 1.55 13.52 -28.55
C GLY A 57 0.44 14.46 -29.04
N LEU A 58 -0.38 14.99 -28.13
CA LEU A 58 -1.56 15.82 -28.45
C LEU A 58 -1.40 17.28 -28.02
N ALA A 59 -0.39 17.58 -27.22
CA ALA A 59 -0.18 18.90 -26.67
C ALA A 59 0.38 19.91 -27.70
N ASP A 60 -0.22 21.10 -27.73
CA ASP A 60 0.15 22.21 -28.61
C ASP A 60 -0.29 23.57 -28.03
N SER A 61 -0.21 24.65 -28.83
CA SER A 61 -0.58 26.01 -28.42
C SER A 61 -2.07 26.34 -28.54
N THR A 62 -2.91 25.39 -28.98
CA THR A 62 -4.36 25.57 -29.00
C THR A 62 -4.94 25.51 -27.59
N GLU A 63 -6.17 26.00 -27.40
CA GLU A 63 -6.85 25.89 -26.10
C GLU A 63 -6.94 24.42 -25.62
N THR A 64 -7.15 23.49 -26.54
CA THR A 64 -7.22 22.05 -26.22
C THR A 64 -5.84 21.49 -25.92
N GLY A 65 -4.81 21.86 -26.68
CA GLY A 65 -3.43 21.49 -26.41
C GLY A 65 -2.94 21.91 -25.03
N LEU A 66 -3.32 23.11 -24.58
CA LEU A 66 -3.01 23.61 -23.24
C LEU A 66 -3.70 22.81 -22.13
N LYS A 67 -4.90 22.27 -22.38
CA LYS A 67 -5.58 21.35 -21.44
C LYS A 67 -4.81 20.03 -21.32
N TYR A 68 -4.30 19.49 -22.42
CA TYR A 68 -3.44 18.31 -22.40
C TYR A 68 -2.11 18.56 -21.66
N GLU A 69 -1.47 19.70 -21.89
CA GLU A 69 -0.27 20.10 -21.13
C GLU A 69 -0.53 20.18 -19.63
N THR A 70 -1.69 20.71 -19.23
CA THR A 70 -2.06 20.83 -17.83
C THR A 70 -2.27 19.46 -17.21
N ALA A 71 -3.04 18.57 -17.85
CA ALA A 71 -3.23 17.21 -17.37
C ALA A 71 -1.92 16.41 -17.30
N LYS A 72 -1.01 16.63 -18.26
CA LYS A 72 0.33 16.03 -18.24
C LYS A 72 1.13 16.47 -17.01
N ARG A 73 1.11 17.76 -16.68
CA ARG A 73 1.80 18.29 -15.49
C ARG A 73 1.21 17.76 -14.20
N ASP A 74 -0.11 17.68 -14.10
CA ASP A 74 -0.80 17.10 -12.94
C ASP A 74 -0.37 15.66 -12.70
N LEU A 75 -0.35 14.83 -13.75
CA LEU A 75 0.10 13.45 -13.68
C LEU A 75 1.58 13.34 -13.25
N GLN A 76 2.45 14.17 -13.81
CA GLN A 76 3.87 14.22 -13.44
C GLN A 76 4.09 14.67 -11.99
N ALA A 77 3.28 15.63 -11.52
CA ALA A 77 3.29 16.08 -10.14
C ALA A 77 2.89 14.94 -9.20
N ALA A 78 1.77 14.26 -9.47
CA ALA A 78 1.31 13.12 -8.67
C ALA A 78 2.36 12.00 -8.58
N HIS A 79 3.00 11.65 -9.70
CA HIS A 79 4.10 10.67 -9.71
C HIS A 79 5.29 11.14 -8.85
N LYS A 80 5.66 12.42 -8.95
CA LYS A 80 6.75 12.98 -8.13
C LYS A 80 6.39 12.95 -6.65
N THR A 81 5.16 13.34 -6.28
CA THR A 81 4.68 13.32 -4.91
C THR A 81 4.82 11.93 -4.30
N MET A 82 4.50 10.86 -5.05
CA MET A 82 4.69 9.48 -4.60
C MET A 82 6.16 9.15 -4.31
N MET A 83 7.07 9.52 -5.21
CA MET A 83 8.49 9.24 -5.03
C MET A 83 9.08 10.04 -3.85
N ASP A 84 8.69 11.30 -3.71
CA ASP A 84 9.10 12.14 -2.57
C ASP A 84 8.57 11.58 -1.25
N TRP A 85 7.32 11.10 -1.23
CA TRP A 85 6.72 10.48 -0.06
C TRP A 85 7.46 9.20 0.33
N MET A 86 7.72 8.30 -0.63
CA MET A 86 8.42 7.04 -0.38
C MET A 86 9.83 7.27 0.18
N GLN A 87 10.56 8.26 -0.36
CA GLN A 87 11.86 8.64 0.16
C GLN A 87 11.76 9.18 1.59
N GLY A 88 10.86 10.14 1.84
CA GLY A 88 10.69 10.73 3.16
C GLY A 88 10.17 9.74 4.21
N PHE A 89 9.37 8.76 3.79
CA PHE A 89 8.91 7.66 4.64
C PHE A 89 10.09 6.77 5.07
N GLY A 90 10.93 6.36 4.12
CA GLY A 90 12.13 5.57 4.38
C GLY A 90 13.18 6.29 5.23
N ASP A 91 13.23 7.62 5.21
CA ASP A 91 14.09 8.42 6.08
C ASP A 91 13.58 8.47 7.54
N ARG A 92 12.27 8.24 7.77
CA ARG A 92 11.61 8.33 9.09
C ARG A 92 11.55 6.98 9.82
N PHE A 93 11.42 5.88 9.09
CA PHE A 93 11.21 4.53 9.64
C PHE A 93 12.29 3.56 9.18
N ASP A 94 12.80 2.76 10.12
CA ASP A 94 13.77 1.70 9.81
C ASP A 94 13.09 0.42 9.30
N SER A 95 13.87 -0.50 8.73
CA SER A 95 13.31 -1.74 8.16
C SER A 95 12.63 -2.65 9.18
N ASP A 96 13.04 -2.63 10.45
CA ASP A 96 12.39 -3.44 11.49
C ASP A 96 11.03 -2.85 11.87
N GLU A 97 10.91 -1.52 11.90
CA GLU A 97 9.65 -0.80 12.13
C GLU A 97 8.66 -1.03 10.98
N ILE A 98 9.14 -1.04 9.74
CA ILE A 98 8.30 -1.21 8.54
C ILE A 98 7.88 -2.67 8.36
N LEU A 99 8.81 -3.62 8.49
CA LEU A 99 8.60 -5.02 8.06
C LEU A 99 8.32 -5.99 9.21
N ASN A 100 8.85 -5.73 10.39
CA ASN A 100 8.85 -6.68 11.51
C ASN A 100 7.94 -6.24 12.68
N GLY A 101 7.25 -5.10 12.54
CA GLY A 101 6.31 -4.62 13.57
C GLY A 101 7.00 -4.16 14.85
N LYS A 102 8.26 -3.70 14.77
CA LYS A 102 8.97 -3.14 15.91
C LYS A 102 8.19 -1.97 16.51
N GLU A 103 8.08 -1.95 17.83
CA GLU A 103 7.36 -0.91 18.56
C GLU A 103 7.95 0.49 18.27
N LEU A 104 7.05 1.43 17.95
CA LEU A 104 7.42 2.81 17.65
C LEU A 104 7.54 3.64 18.94
N THR A 105 8.45 4.60 18.95
CA THR A 105 8.45 5.64 19.97
C THR A 105 7.21 6.53 19.84
N GLU A 106 6.84 7.24 20.90
CA GLU A 106 5.71 8.20 20.84
C GLU A 106 5.88 9.26 19.74
N GLU A 107 7.13 9.66 19.45
CA GLU A 107 7.43 10.60 18.37
C GLU A 107 7.20 9.96 17.00
N LYS A 108 7.72 8.75 16.78
CA LYS A 108 7.50 8.02 15.52
C LYS A 108 6.05 7.66 15.28
N GLN A 109 5.30 7.40 16.35
CA GLN A 109 3.86 7.20 16.27
C GLN A 109 3.13 8.46 15.78
N LYS A 110 3.57 9.66 16.17
CA LYS A 110 3.05 10.93 15.62
C LYS A 110 3.40 11.09 14.15
N TRP A 111 4.64 10.75 13.76
CA TRP A 111 5.01 10.76 12.34
C TRP A 111 4.18 9.77 11.54
N LEU A 112 3.88 8.58 12.05
CA LEU A 112 3.05 7.60 11.35
C LEU A 112 1.63 8.15 11.10
N ASN A 113 1.05 8.83 12.09
CA ASN A 113 -0.23 9.53 11.93
C ASN A 113 -0.18 10.65 10.86
N GLU A 114 0.98 11.29 10.67
CA GLU A 114 1.18 12.29 9.60
C GLU A 114 1.32 11.60 8.24
N GLU A 115 2.09 10.52 8.17
CA GLU A 115 2.32 9.77 6.93
C GLU A 115 1.04 9.11 6.43
N GLU A 116 0.18 8.62 7.34
CA GLU A 116 -1.15 8.11 6.98
C GLU A 116 -2.01 9.18 6.30
N LYS A 117 -2.01 10.42 6.81
CA LYS A 117 -2.75 11.51 6.17
C LYS A 117 -2.16 11.85 4.80
N LYS A 118 -0.83 11.84 4.68
CA LYS A 118 -0.14 12.14 3.42
C LYS A 118 -0.41 11.08 2.36
N VAL A 119 -0.30 9.79 2.71
CA VAL A 119 -0.50 8.70 1.75
C VAL A 119 -1.95 8.64 1.25
N ASN A 120 -2.93 8.96 2.11
CA ASN A 120 -4.33 9.06 1.70
C ASN A 120 -4.58 10.25 0.75
N ALA A 121 -4.02 11.43 1.07
CA ALA A 121 -4.11 12.59 0.17
C ALA A 121 -3.42 12.34 -1.17
N LEU A 122 -2.32 11.60 -1.15
CA LEU A 122 -1.58 11.18 -2.32
C LEU A 122 -2.38 10.21 -3.20
N GLN A 123 -3.09 9.25 -2.59
CA GLN A 123 -4.01 8.37 -3.31
C GLN A 123 -5.10 9.18 -4.03
N GLU A 124 -5.69 10.18 -3.37
CA GLU A 124 -6.68 11.08 -4.00
C GLU A 124 -6.07 11.89 -5.16
N GLU A 125 -4.86 12.41 -4.99
CA GLU A 125 -4.14 13.16 -6.02
C GLU A 125 -3.89 12.31 -7.28
N ILE A 126 -3.38 11.08 -7.10
CA ILE A 126 -3.13 10.14 -8.18
C ILE A 126 -4.44 9.79 -8.90
N ASN A 127 -5.45 9.34 -8.15
CA ASN A 127 -6.73 8.93 -8.73
C ASN A 127 -7.40 10.07 -9.50
N SER A 128 -7.39 11.27 -8.94
CA SER A 128 -8.02 12.43 -9.57
C SER A 128 -7.27 12.90 -10.81
N SER A 129 -5.93 12.87 -10.81
CA SER A 129 -5.11 13.25 -11.98
C SER A 129 -5.30 12.29 -13.15
N ILE A 130 -5.36 10.98 -12.87
CA ILE A 130 -5.67 9.94 -13.85
C ILE A 130 -7.06 10.18 -14.44
N LYS A 131 -8.08 10.34 -13.60
CA LYS A 131 -9.45 10.58 -14.06
C LYS A 131 -9.57 11.81 -14.97
N ARG A 132 -8.89 12.91 -14.63
CA ARG A 132 -8.88 14.12 -15.47
C ARG A 132 -8.25 13.86 -16.84
N ALA A 133 -7.14 13.13 -16.87
CA ALA A 133 -6.46 12.79 -18.12
C ALA A 133 -7.30 11.83 -19.00
N GLU A 134 -7.91 10.81 -18.40
CA GLU A 134 -8.78 9.87 -19.10
C GLU A 134 -10.02 10.55 -19.69
N ALA A 135 -10.63 11.46 -18.95
CA ALA A 135 -11.77 12.26 -19.44
C ALA A 135 -11.39 13.12 -20.66
N LEU A 136 -10.20 13.73 -20.65
CA LEU A 136 -9.70 14.50 -21.80
C LEU A 136 -9.40 13.61 -23.02
N LEU A 137 -9.04 12.35 -22.80
CA LEU A 137 -8.73 11.38 -23.85
C LEU A 137 -9.96 10.57 -24.29
N GLY A 138 -11.12 10.75 -23.65
CA GLY A 138 -12.35 10.00 -23.93
C GLY A 138 -12.26 8.52 -23.54
N LYS A 139 -11.62 8.19 -22.42
CA LYS A 139 -11.32 6.81 -21.98
C LYS A 139 -12.12 6.32 -20.76
N GLU A 140 -13.26 6.95 -20.47
CA GLU A 140 -14.16 6.58 -19.35
C GLU A 140 -14.81 5.20 -19.50
#